data_AF-A0A9P7D1D7-F1
#
_entry.id   AF-A0A9P7D1D7-F1
#
_cell.length_a   1.000
_cell.length_b   1.000
_cell.length_c   1.000
_cell.angle_alpha   90.00
_cell.angle_beta   90.00
_cell.angle_gamma   90.00
#
_symmetry.space_group_name_H-M   'P 1'
#
loop_
_entity.id
_entity.type
_entity.pdbx_description
1 polymer ?
#
loop_
_entity_poly.entity_id
_entity_poly.type
_entity_poly.pdbx_seq_one_letter_code
_entity_poly.pdbx_strand_id
1 'polypeptide(L)'
;MAVMIYRRGLGSVRKTLNITFNLDDPRYSHIARWAKPKRTKSFLMSDLEQSVCVSFACYHLPSLPSNPLESDKPAPCFELLMHSPCSWPTSGNLSLQTKRDGKDFIIPLAPPIFVTPNNCIDISSFIRSGENTFSVVQQNDMSDYLFVFHAHYPTPQQLDYVASCRHRREAWVKSINDIRKLEPKESLWRRSPSEVI
;
A
#
# COMPACT_ATOMS: atom_id res chain seq x y z
N MET A 1 3.63 13.98 7.93
CA MET A 1 2.60 12.91 7.90
C MET A 1 1.45 13.39 8.79
N ALA A 2 0.28 12.78 8.75
CA ALA A 2 -0.84 13.10 9.63
C ALA A 2 -1.57 11.81 9.97
N VAL A 3 -1.90 11.61 11.24
CA VAL A 3 -2.68 10.46 11.67
C VAL A 3 -4.14 10.70 11.31
N MET A 4 -4.70 9.82 10.47
CA MET A 4 -6.11 9.86 10.10
C MET A 4 -6.97 9.16 11.15
N ILE A 5 -6.59 7.93 11.49
CA ILE A 5 -7.30 7.08 12.43
C ILE A 5 -6.34 6.07 13.02
N TYR A 6 -6.56 5.69 14.27
CA TYR A 6 -5.80 4.67 14.96
C TYR A 6 -6.73 3.75 15.76
N ARG A 7 -6.27 2.52 15.98
CA ARG A 7 -6.93 1.52 16.82
C ARG A 7 -5.90 0.62 17.48
N ARG A 8 -6.06 0.38 18.77
CA ARG A 8 -5.33 -0.66 19.49
C ARG A 8 -5.81 -2.03 19.00
N GLY A 9 -4.89 -2.98 18.85
CA GLY A 9 -5.25 -4.37 18.57
C GLY A 9 -6.01 -4.99 19.75
N LEU A 10 -6.68 -6.11 19.48
CA LEU A 10 -7.56 -6.73 20.47
C LEU A 10 -6.77 -7.77 21.29
N GLY A 11 -7.09 -7.89 22.58
CA GLY A 11 -6.50 -8.88 23.51
C GLY A 11 -7.04 -10.30 23.35
N SER A 12 -7.66 -10.62 22.22
CA SER A 12 -8.39 -11.88 22.04
C SER A 12 -8.06 -12.53 20.70
N VAL A 13 -7.89 -13.84 20.77
CA VAL A 13 -7.63 -14.73 19.64
C VAL A 13 -8.82 -14.73 18.67
N ARG A 14 -8.54 -14.77 17.36
CA ARG A 14 -9.55 -14.84 16.26
C ARG A 14 -10.61 -13.74 16.34
N LYS A 15 -10.16 -12.49 16.38
CA LYS A 15 -11.06 -11.32 16.34
C LYS A 15 -10.81 -10.48 15.10
N THR A 16 -11.83 -9.69 14.77
CA THR A 16 -11.78 -8.73 13.68
C THR A 16 -12.02 -7.34 14.25
N LEU A 17 -11.07 -6.46 14.00
CA LEU A 17 -11.17 -5.04 14.32
C LEU A 17 -11.63 -4.30 13.06
N ASN A 18 -12.82 -3.71 13.11
CA ASN A 18 -13.35 -2.92 12.02
C ASN A 18 -12.97 -1.45 12.17
N ILE A 19 -12.50 -0.86 11.09
CA ILE A 19 -12.03 0.51 11.00
C ILE A 19 -12.81 1.18 9.87
N THR A 20 -13.63 2.16 10.23
CA THR A 20 -14.42 2.94 9.29
C THR A 20 -14.09 4.40 9.41
N PHE A 21 -14.03 5.09 8.26
CA PHE A 21 -13.87 6.54 8.20
C PHE A 21 -14.48 7.06 6.90
N ASN A 22 -14.88 8.34 6.90
CA ASN A 22 -15.42 9.01 5.73
C ASN A 22 -14.39 10.00 5.18
N LEU A 23 -14.24 10.05 3.86
CA LEU A 23 -13.36 10.95 3.16
C LEU A 23 -14.16 11.75 2.13
N ASP A 24 -14.03 13.07 2.15
CA ASP A 24 -14.67 13.93 1.15
C ASP A 24 -13.93 13.90 -0.20
N ASP A 25 -14.63 14.36 -1.25
CA ASP A 25 -14.11 14.41 -2.61
C ASP A 25 -12.82 15.25 -2.76
N PRO A 26 -12.69 16.43 -2.13
CA PRO A 26 -11.46 17.22 -2.24
C PRO A 26 -10.24 16.46 -1.73
N ARG A 27 -10.29 15.86 -0.53
CA ARG A 27 -9.17 15.08 0.02
C ARG A 27 -8.92 13.82 -0.80
N TYR A 28 -9.98 13.15 -1.25
CA TYR A 28 -9.85 11.97 -2.11
C TYR A 28 -9.13 12.29 -3.42
N SER A 29 -9.35 13.46 -4.03
CA SER A 29 -8.73 13.81 -5.31
C SER A 29 -7.18 13.77 -5.25
N HIS A 30 -6.58 14.21 -4.14
CA HIS A 30 -5.14 14.13 -3.92
C HIS A 30 -4.64 12.70 -3.72
N ILE A 31 -5.45 11.84 -3.08
CA ILE A 31 -5.12 10.43 -2.88
C ILE A 31 -5.26 9.64 -4.17
N ALA A 32 -6.33 9.88 -4.93
CA ALA A 32 -6.59 9.24 -6.21
C ALA A 32 -5.46 9.51 -7.22
N ARG A 33 -4.84 10.68 -7.11
CA ARG A 33 -3.67 11.09 -7.88
C ARG A 33 -2.46 10.18 -7.62
N TRP A 34 -2.16 9.89 -6.35
CA TRP A 34 -1.12 8.93 -5.96
C TRP A 34 -1.51 7.49 -6.31
N ALA A 35 -2.77 7.11 -6.12
CA ALA A 35 -3.25 5.73 -6.30
C ALA A 35 -3.24 5.25 -7.76
N LYS A 36 -3.20 6.15 -8.74
CA LYS A 36 -3.32 5.83 -10.18
C LYS A 36 -2.13 6.31 -11.05
N PRO A 37 -0.85 6.20 -10.64
CA PRO A 37 0.25 6.76 -11.44
C PRO A 37 0.39 6.04 -12.80
N LYS A 38 -0.05 4.78 -12.86
CA LYS A 38 0.20 3.86 -13.98
C LYS A 38 -0.75 4.02 -15.16
N ARG A 39 -1.82 4.82 -15.04
CA ARG A 39 -2.90 4.91 -16.05
C ARG A 39 -2.80 6.12 -16.98
N THR A 40 -2.02 7.13 -16.65
CA THR A 40 -1.95 8.38 -17.43
C THR A 40 -0.56 8.52 -18.05
N LYS A 41 -0.48 8.56 -19.40
CA LYS A 41 0.77 8.68 -20.16
C LYS A 41 1.52 10.02 -19.94
N SER A 42 0.85 11.00 -19.34
CA SER A 42 1.29 12.40 -19.16
C SER A 42 1.29 12.81 -17.69
N PHE A 43 1.75 11.94 -16.79
CA PHE A 43 1.83 12.31 -15.38
C PHE A 43 3.18 12.98 -15.08
N LEU A 44 3.16 14.25 -14.64
CA LEU A 44 4.35 15.02 -14.27
C LEU A 44 4.78 14.65 -12.84
N MET A 45 6.08 14.66 -12.55
CA MET A 45 6.59 14.39 -11.19
C MET A 45 6.05 15.39 -10.16
N SER A 46 5.88 16.65 -10.57
CA SER A 46 5.25 17.70 -9.76
C SER A 46 3.84 17.33 -9.27
N ASP A 47 3.09 16.57 -10.07
CA ASP A 47 1.74 16.15 -9.71
C ASP A 47 1.77 15.05 -8.63
N LEU A 48 2.82 14.22 -8.61
CA LEU A 48 3.02 13.22 -7.56
C LEU A 48 3.46 13.88 -6.26
N GLU A 49 4.36 14.85 -6.31
CA GLU A 49 4.82 15.56 -5.11
C GLU A 49 3.66 16.21 -4.33
N GLN A 50 2.63 16.69 -5.05
CA GLN A 50 1.43 17.29 -4.46
C GLN A 50 0.28 16.29 -4.21
N SER A 51 0.52 15.00 -4.45
CA SER A 51 -0.45 13.93 -4.13
C SER A 51 -0.36 13.54 -2.66
N VAL A 52 -1.32 12.73 -2.21
CA VAL A 52 -1.34 12.22 -0.82
C VAL A 52 -1.31 10.70 -0.83
N CYS A 53 -0.34 10.13 -0.15
CA CYS A 53 -0.30 8.71 0.19
C CYS A 53 -1.15 8.45 1.43
N VAL A 54 -1.83 7.31 1.45
CA VAL A 54 -2.38 6.71 2.67
C VAL A 54 -1.64 5.43 2.97
N SER A 55 -0.93 5.41 4.10
CA SER A 55 -0.17 4.26 4.56
C SER A 55 -0.83 3.65 5.79
N PHE A 56 -0.92 2.32 5.81
CA PHE A 56 -1.29 1.57 6.99
C PHE A 56 -0.04 1.15 7.74
N ALA A 57 -0.01 1.43 9.04
CA ALA A 57 1.13 1.29 9.92
C ALA A 57 0.77 0.46 11.15
N CYS A 58 1.78 -0.17 11.72
CA CYS A 58 1.69 -0.94 12.95
C CYS A 58 2.84 -0.56 13.87
N TYR A 59 2.53 -0.35 15.16
CA TYR A 59 3.52 -0.01 16.17
C TYR A 59 3.37 -0.92 17.38
N HIS A 60 4.48 -1.47 17.86
CA HIS A 60 4.54 -2.19 19.13
C HIS A 60 4.60 -1.19 20.29
N LEU A 61 3.51 -1.08 21.06
CA LEU A 61 3.32 -0.08 22.11
C LEU A 61 4.46 -0.09 23.15
N PRO A 62 4.93 -1.25 23.68
CA PRO A 62 6.03 -1.28 24.64
C PRO A 62 7.37 -0.77 24.09
N SER A 63 7.53 -0.72 22.77
CA SER A 63 8.74 -0.22 22.11
C SER A 63 8.67 1.27 21.77
N LEU A 64 7.54 1.93 22.00
CA LEU A 64 7.42 3.36 21.79
C LEU A 64 8.00 4.12 22.99
N PRO A 65 8.70 5.25 22.77
CA PRO A 65 9.32 6.04 23.84
C PRO A 65 8.31 6.67 24.80
N SER A 66 7.04 6.73 24.43
CA SER A 66 5.93 7.15 25.28
C SER A 66 4.67 6.44 24.81
N ASN A 67 3.86 5.92 25.73
CA ASN A 67 2.59 5.30 25.37
C ASN A 67 1.64 6.39 24.86
N PRO A 68 1.28 6.40 23.56
CA PRO A 68 0.42 7.45 23.00
C PRO A 68 -0.98 7.43 23.63
N LEU A 69 -1.38 6.34 24.29
CA LEU A 69 -2.70 6.16 24.88
C LEU A 69 -2.80 6.62 26.35
N GLU A 70 -1.68 6.90 27.03
CA GLU A 70 -1.64 7.25 28.47
C GLU A 70 -1.61 8.76 28.76
N SER A 71 -1.55 9.60 27.71
CA SER A 71 -1.45 11.04 27.90
C SER A 71 -2.82 11.69 28.13
N ASP A 72 -3.03 12.27 29.32
CA ASP A 72 -4.16 13.16 29.66
C ASP A 72 -4.21 14.46 28.82
N LYS A 73 -3.21 14.69 27.94
CA LYS A 73 -3.24 15.82 27.00
C LYS A 73 -4.20 15.56 25.84
N PRO A 74 -4.87 16.61 25.32
CA PRO A 74 -5.95 16.50 24.33
C PRO A 74 -5.54 15.98 22.94
N ALA A 75 -4.25 15.71 22.72
CA ALA A 75 -3.78 14.99 21.54
C ALA A 75 -2.75 13.94 22.00
N PRO A 76 -2.96 12.64 21.71
CA PRO A 76 -1.90 11.64 21.74
C PRO A 76 -0.69 12.20 21.00
N CYS A 77 0.52 11.86 21.44
CA CYS A 77 1.76 12.34 20.82
C CYS A 77 2.00 11.66 19.45
N PHE A 78 1.07 11.87 18.52
CA PHE A 78 1.06 11.30 17.18
C PHE A 78 2.25 11.78 16.36
N GLU A 79 2.84 12.92 16.71
CA GLU A 79 4.09 13.38 16.15
C GLU A 79 5.20 12.34 16.27
N LEU A 80 5.28 11.63 17.41
CA LEU A 80 6.25 10.54 17.59
C LEU A 80 5.99 9.38 16.64
N LEU A 81 4.72 9.04 16.38
CA LEU A 81 4.38 7.96 15.45
C LEU A 81 4.75 8.30 14.01
N MET A 82 4.70 9.58 13.62
CA MET A 82 5.08 10.00 12.27
C MET A 82 6.55 9.73 11.94
N HIS A 83 7.41 9.73 12.96
CA HIS A 83 8.85 9.53 12.80
C HIS A 83 9.31 8.13 13.23
N SER A 84 8.41 7.34 13.80
CA SER A 84 8.71 5.98 14.24
C SER A 84 8.59 4.98 13.08
N PRO A 85 9.53 4.02 12.94
CA PRO A 85 9.41 2.96 11.96
C PRO A 85 8.25 2.02 12.31
N CYS A 86 7.59 1.51 11.28
CA CYS A 86 6.56 0.47 11.42
C CYS A 86 7.17 -0.83 11.98
N SER A 87 6.55 -1.39 13.02
CA SER A 87 6.96 -2.62 13.74
C SER A 87 5.89 -3.70 13.63
N TRP A 88 5.77 -4.27 12.44
CA TRP A 88 4.84 -5.37 12.18
C TRP A 88 5.22 -6.64 12.97
N PRO A 89 4.24 -7.38 13.51
CA PRO A 89 4.51 -8.69 14.07
C PRO A 89 5.05 -9.64 12.99
N THR A 90 5.99 -10.51 13.37
CA THR A 90 6.58 -11.51 12.46
C THR A 90 5.72 -12.77 12.33
N SER A 91 4.77 -12.96 13.25
CA SER A 91 3.90 -14.13 13.32
C SER A 91 2.50 -13.74 13.79
N GLY A 92 1.56 -14.70 13.77
CA GLY A 92 0.22 -14.50 14.33
C GLY A 92 -0.90 -14.23 13.32
N ASN A 93 -0.66 -14.53 12.04
CA ASN A 93 -1.66 -14.53 10.97
C ASN A 93 -2.56 -13.29 11.00
N LEU A 94 -1.93 -12.15 10.73
CA LEU A 94 -2.57 -10.84 10.68
C LEU A 94 -2.85 -10.47 9.23
N SER A 95 -4.06 -9.99 8.94
CA SER A 95 -4.42 -9.52 7.58
C SER A 95 -5.33 -8.30 7.62
N LEU A 96 -5.19 -7.44 6.60
CA LEU A 96 -6.11 -6.35 6.33
C LEU A 96 -7.08 -6.80 5.23
N GLN A 97 -8.36 -6.78 5.53
CA GLN A 97 -9.42 -7.07 4.57
C GLN A 97 -10.11 -5.77 4.18
N THR A 98 -10.36 -5.61 2.88
CA THR A 98 -11.07 -4.45 2.33
C THR A 98 -11.74 -4.81 1.01
N LYS A 99 -12.59 -3.92 0.52
CA LYS A 99 -13.27 -4.06 -0.78
C LYS A 99 -12.83 -2.97 -1.73
N ARG A 100 -12.58 -3.35 -2.98
CA ARG A 100 -12.32 -2.41 -4.07
C ARG A 100 -13.05 -2.87 -5.32
N ASP A 101 -13.82 -1.96 -5.92
CA ASP A 101 -14.61 -2.22 -7.12
C ASP A 101 -15.50 -3.48 -6.98
N GLY A 102 -16.09 -3.67 -5.79
CA GLY A 102 -16.95 -4.80 -5.45
C GLY A 102 -16.21 -6.12 -5.15
N LYS A 103 -14.88 -6.15 -5.26
CA LYS A 103 -14.07 -7.34 -5.00
C LYS A 103 -13.41 -7.28 -3.62
N ASP A 104 -13.35 -8.43 -2.95
CA ASP A 104 -12.64 -8.58 -1.68
C ASP A 104 -11.13 -8.68 -1.90
N PHE A 105 -10.37 -8.01 -1.04
CA PHE A 105 -8.92 -8.04 -1.02
C PHE A 105 -8.44 -8.39 0.39
N ILE A 106 -7.42 -9.25 0.44
CA ILE A 106 -6.74 -9.65 1.67
C ILE A 106 -5.27 -9.29 1.52
N ILE A 107 -4.79 -8.43 2.42
CA ILE A 107 -3.39 -7.99 2.46
C ILE A 107 -2.74 -8.63 3.69
N PRO A 108 -1.71 -9.49 3.52
CA PRO A 108 -1.00 -10.07 4.65
C PRO A 108 -0.19 -8.99 5.39
N LEU A 109 -0.26 -9.02 6.73
CA LEU A 109 0.34 -8.02 7.62
C LEU A 109 1.44 -8.58 8.54
N ALA A 110 1.62 -9.91 8.59
CA ALA A 110 2.57 -10.57 9.51
C ALA A 110 3.35 -11.72 8.83
N PRO A 111 4.54 -11.46 8.27
CA PRO A 111 5.08 -10.14 7.95
C PRO A 111 4.44 -9.58 6.66
N PRO A 112 4.44 -8.24 6.46
CA PRO A 112 3.97 -7.66 5.22
C PRO A 112 4.94 -7.95 4.06
N ILE A 113 4.37 -8.28 2.89
CA ILE A 113 5.16 -8.58 1.68
C ILE A 113 5.50 -7.30 0.90
N PHE A 114 4.58 -6.34 0.88
CA PHE A 114 4.69 -5.11 0.10
C PHE A 114 4.69 -3.91 1.04
N VAL A 115 5.88 -3.43 1.34
CA VAL A 115 6.08 -2.25 2.20
C VAL A 115 6.67 -1.10 1.42
N THR A 116 6.29 0.10 1.84
CA THR A 116 6.97 1.35 1.50
C THR A 116 8.36 1.37 2.14
N PRO A 117 9.26 2.28 1.73
CA PRO A 117 10.58 2.41 2.36
C PRO A 117 10.55 2.62 3.89
N ASN A 118 9.43 3.13 4.43
CA ASN A 118 9.23 3.32 5.87
C ASN A 118 8.68 2.07 6.59
N ASN A 119 8.69 0.90 5.92
CA ASN A 119 8.14 -0.36 6.41
C ASN A 119 6.61 -0.36 6.66
N CYS A 120 5.89 0.60 6.09
CA CYS A 120 4.43 0.71 6.20
C CYS A 120 3.77 0.29 4.89
N ILE A 121 2.50 -0.06 4.90
CA ILE A 121 1.81 -0.61 3.72
C ILE A 121 1.06 0.51 3.00
N ASP A 122 1.35 0.73 1.72
CA ASP A 122 0.58 1.69 0.93
C ASP A 122 -0.80 1.12 0.59
N ILE A 123 -1.85 1.75 1.12
CA ILE A 123 -3.24 1.36 0.91
C ILE A 123 -4.01 2.40 0.09
N SER A 124 -3.33 3.42 -0.45
CA SER A 124 -3.96 4.52 -1.20
C SER A 124 -4.86 4.04 -2.32
N SER A 125 -4.52 2.91 -2.95
CA SER A 125 -5.29 2.33 -4.05
C SER A 125 -6.60 1.64 -3.64
N PHE A 126 -6.83 1.47 -2.34
CA PHE A 126 -8.08 0.94 -1.75
C PHE A 126 -8.97 2.04 -1.16
N ILE A 127 -8.45 3.26 -1.05
CA ILE A 127 -9.22 4.41 -0.57
C ILE A 127 -10.19 4.87 -1.65
N ARG A 128 -11.40 5.22 -1.23
CA ARG A 128 -12.47 5.81 -2.06
C ARG A 128 -13.00 7.09 -1.43
N SER A 129 -13.68 7.89 -2.24
CA SER A 129 -14.53 8.96 -1.71
C SER A 129 -15.73 8.35 -0.96
N GLY A 130 -16.17 9.03 0.09
CA GLY A 130 -17.22 8.60 1.01
C GLY A 130 -16.72 7.63 2.08
N GLU A 131 -17.56 6.68 2.45
CA GLU A 131 -17.27 5.73 3.52
C GLU A 131 -16.22 4.70 3.10
N ASN A 132 -15.16 4.55 3.88
CA ASN A 132 -14.13 3.54 3.71
C ASN A 132 -14.24 2.53 4.85
N THR A 133 -14.10 1.23 4.54
CA THR A 133 -14.18 0.15 5.52
C THR A 133 -13.00 -0.78 5.37
N PHE A 134 -12.31 -1.02 6.48
CA PHE A 134 -11.20 -1.93 6.59
C PHE A 134 -11.40 -2.83 7.80
N SER A 135 -11.05 -4.11 7.66
CA SER A 135 -11.15 -5.10 8.73
C SER A 135 -9.78 -5.69 8.98
N VAL A 136 -9.22 -5.44 10.17
CA VAL A 136 -7.98 -6.10 10.61
C VAL A 136 -8.37 -7.42 11.26
N VAL A 137 -8.04 -8.52 10.60
CA VAL A 137 -8.28 -9.88 11.11
C VAL A 137 -7.01 -10.36 11.80
N GLN A 138 -7.11 -10.64 13.10
CA GLN A 138 -6.02 -11.10 13.95
C GLN A 138 -6.33 -12.50 14.49
N GLN A 139 -5.34 -13.39 14.45
CA GLN A 139 -5.47 -14.72 15.07
C GLN A 139 -4.91 -14.76 16.49
N ASN A 140 -3.95 -13.91 16.84
CA ASN A 140 -3.36 -13.86 18.17
C ASN A 140 -3.80 -12.62 18.95
N ASP A 141 -3.39 -12.55 20.22
CA ASP A 141 -3.43 -11.32 21.01
C ASP A 141 -2.57 -10.25 20.32
N MET A 142 -3.19 -9.09 20.05
CA MET A 142 -2.55 -7.92 19.45
C MET A 142 -2.74 -6.68 20.33
N SER A 143 -3.07 -6.85 21.61
CA SER A 143 -3.30 -5.74 22.54
C SER A 143 -2.06 -4.86 22.73
N ASP A 144 -0.86 -5.37 22.50
CA ASP A 144 0.37 -4.57 22.53
C ASP A 144 0.70 -3.87 21.21
N TYR A 145 -0.19 -3.96 20.21
CA TYR A 145 0.00 -3.32 18.92
C TYR A 145 -1.00 -2.19 18.68
N LEU A 146 -0.53 -1.15 17.99
CA LEU A 146 -1.30 0.00 17.55
C LEU A 146 -1.32 0.05 16.03
N PHE A 147 -2.52 -0.06 15.46
CA PHE A 147 -2.75 0.06 14.03
C PHE A 147 -3.12 1.50 13.69
N VAL A 148 -2.47 2.08 12.69
CA VAL A 148 -2.58 3.51 12.35
C VAL A 148 -2.69 3.70 10.85
N PHE A 149 -3.60 4.57 10.42
CA PHE A 149 -3.68 5.07 9.05
C PHE A 149 -3.04 6.45 9.02
N HIS A 150 -2.00 6.62 8.21
CA HIS A 150 -1.30 7.87 7.99
C HIS A 150 -1.64 8.45 6.63
N ALA A 151 -2.03 9.72 6.57
CA ALA A 151 -2.03 10.52 5.34
C ALA A 151 -0.72 11.30 5.26
N HIS A 152 -0.04 11.29 4.13
CA HIS A 152 1.19 12.07 3.97
C HIS A 152 1.51 12.37 2.50
N TYR A 153 2.29 13.41 2.26
CA TYR A 153 2.91 13.60 0.96
C TYR A 153 3.90 12.46 0.67
N PRO A 154 4.09 12.06 -0.60
CA PRO A 154 5.09 11.07 -0.95
C PRO A 154 6.47 11.45 -0.43
N THR A 155 7.19 10.49 0.13
CA THR A 155 8.58 10.72 0.53
C THR A 155 9.48 10.76 -0.70
N PRO A 156 10.67 11.39 -0.63
CA PRO A 156 11.65 11.34 -1.72
C PRO A 156 11.95 9.91 -2.18
N GLN A 157 12.11 8.98 -1.23
CA GLN A 157 12.35 7.57 -1.54
C GLN A 157 11.17 6.90 -2.27
N GLN A 158 9.92 7.27 -1.95
CA GLN A 158 8.74 6.79 -2.68
C GLN A 158 8.71 7.36 -4.11
N LEU A 159 9.05 8.64 -4.29
CA LEU A 159 9.13 9.28 -5.60
C LEU A 159 10.21 8.63 -6.48
N ASP A 160 11.41 8.43 -5.92
CA ASP A 160 12.52 7.76 -6.59
C ASP A 160 12.17 6.33 -7.00
N TYR A 161 11.48 5.60 -6.12
CA TYR A 161 10.99 4.26 -6.42
C TYR A 161 10.00 4.26 -7.59
N VAL A 162 9.05 5.21 -7.61
CA VAL A 162 8.08 5.35 -8.70
C VAL A 162 8.77 5.74 -10.00
N ALA A 163 9.70 6.69 -9.98
CA ALA A 163 10.50 7.10 -11.13
C ALA A 163 11.31 5.91 -11.70
N SER A 164 11.97 5.15 -10.84
CA SER A 164 12.72 3.93 -11.21
C SER A 164 11.81 2.86 -11.81
N CYS A 165 10.61 2.66 -11.26
CA CYS A 165 9.61 1.76 -11.82
C CYS A 165 9.16 2.20 -13.22
N ARG A 166 8.97 3.52 -13.42
CA ARG A 166 8.60 4.09 -14.71
C ARG A 166 9.69 3.86 -15.76
N HIS A 167 10.94 4.17 -15.41
CA HIS A 167 12.08 3.97 -16.30
C HIS A 167 12.21 2.51 -16.75
N ARG A 168 12.13 1.55 -15.80
CA ARG A 168 12.14 0.11 -16.11
C ARG A 168 10.99 -0.30 -17.03
N ARG A 169 9.79 0.24 -16.82
CA ARG A 169 8.62 -0.04 -17.66
C ARG A 169 8.79 0.49 -19.08
N GLU A 170 9.31 1.71 -19.23
CA GLU A 170 9.56 2.32 -20.54
C GLU A 170 10.63 1.53 -21.30
N ALA A 171 11.71 1.13 -20.63
CA ALA A 171 12.72 0.24 -21.20
C ALA A 171 12.12 -1.09 -21.65
N TRP A 172 11.30 -1.73 -20.82
CA TRP A 172 10.60 -2.98 -21.17
C TRP A 172 9.68 -2.82 -22.40
N VAL A 173 8.86 -1.76 -22.43
CA VAL A 173 7.97 -1.49 -23.56
C VAL A 173 8.77 -1.28 -24.85
N LYS A 174 9.89 -0.57 -24.77
CA LYS A 174 10.81 -0.40 -25.90
C LYS A 174 11.35 -1.77 -26.37
N SER A 175 11.88 -2.59 -25.46
CA SER A 175 12.39 -3.93 -25.79
C SER A 175 11.33 -4.83 -26.44
N ILE A 176 10.10 -4.83 -25.93
CA ILE A 176 8.99 -5.59 -26.53
C ILE A 176 8.65 -5.09 -27.94
N ASN A 177 8.64 -3.78 -28.15
CA ASN A 177 8.40 -3.21 -29.47
C ASN A 177 9.53 -3.54 -30.45
N ASP A 178 10.78 -3.56 -29.99
CA ASP A 178 11.93 -3.92 -30.80
C ASP A 178 11.87 -5.40 -31.20
N ILE A 179 11.51 -6.30 -30.27
CA ILE A 179 11.27 -7.73 -30.56
C ILE A 179 10.15 -7.90 -31.59
N ARG A 180 9.05 -7.14 -31.48
CA ARG A 180 7.94 -7.22 -32.46
C ARG A 180 8.31 -6.77 -33.87
N LYS A 181 9.30 -5.89 -34.00
CA LYS A 181 9.81 -5.41 -35.30
C LYS A 181 10.82 -6.36 -35.93
N LEU A 182 11.38 -7.29 -35.15
CA LEU A 182 12.10 -8.41 -35.73
C LEU A 182 11.06 -9.27 -36.45
N GLU A 183 10.96 -9.10 -37.77
CA GLU A 183 10.21 -10.05 -38.57
C GLU A 183 10.73 -11.46 -38.26
N PRO A 184 9.85 -12.46 -38.10
CA PRO A 184 10.28 -13.83 -37.96
C PRO A 184 11.00 -14.23 -39.25
N LYS A 185 12.33 -14.13 -39.24
CA LYS A 185 13.18 -14.74 -40.25
C LYS A 185 13.04 -16.24 -40.07
N GLU A 186 12.14 -16.79 -40.88
CA GLU A 186 11.84 -18.21 -41.04
C GLU A 186 11.03 -18.82 -39.89
N SER A 187 9.87 -19.38 -40.24
CA SER A 187 9.20 -20.33 -39.39
C SER A 187 10.10 -21.56 -39.25
N LEU A 188 10.73 -21.71 -38.09
CA LEU A 188 11.41 -22.94 -37.67
C LEU A 188 10.46 -24.16 -37.63
N TRP A 189 9.17 -23.93 -37.84
CA TRP A 189 8.12 -24.93 -37.99
C TRP A 189 7.70 -25.09 -39.45
N ARG A 190 8.62 -25.36 -40.38
CA ARG A 190 8.21 -26.04 -41.62
C ARG A 190 7.86 -27.47 -41.24
N ARG A 191 6.57 -27.82 -41.33
CA ARG A 191 6.16 -29.23 -41.34
C ARG A 191 6.86 -29.88 -42.53
N SER A 192 7.67 -30.90 -42.26
CA SER A 192 8.19 -31.78 -43.31
C SER A 192 7.02 -32.25 -44.16
N PRO A 193 7.13 -32.22 -45.50
CA PRO A 193 6.11 -32.84 -46.34
C PRO A 193 6.09 -34.32 -45.97
N SER A 194 4.93 -34.80 -45.54
CA SER A 194 4.68 -36.21 -45.30
C SER A 194 5.13 -37.00 -46.54
N GLU A 195 6.03 -37.97 -46.34
CA GLU A 195 6.35 -38.97 -47.34
C GLU A 195 5.05 -39.67 -47.75
N VAL A 196 4.68 -39.50 -49.01
CA VAL A 196 3.59 -40.25 -49.65
C VAL A 196 4.16 -41.64 -49.93
N ILE A 197 3.61 -42.65 -49.23
CA ILE A 197 3.71 -44.07 -49.61
C ILE A 197 2.44 -44.42 -50.37
#